data_AF-A0A969SKY6-F1
#
_entry.id   AF-A0A969SKY6-F1
#
_cell.length_a   1.000
_cell.length_b   1.000
_cell.length_c   1.000
_cell.angle_alpha   90.00
_cell.angle_beta   90.00
_cell.angle_gamma   90.00
#
_symmetry.space_group_name_H-M   'P 1'
#
loop_
_entity.id
_entity.type
_entity.pdbx_description
1 polymer ?
#
loop_
_entity_poly.entity_id
_entity_poly.type
_entity_poly.pdbx_seq_one_letter_code
_entity_poly.pdbx_strand_id
1 'polypeptide(L)'
;MVVVVAVAGVELQLRFLMHSKPFSVRLGSLLIGALLLPLLGVARGAEVPAKVFATPEQAVAALNEAASTTNRAALALLFGPEVGALVNPDEVQGAAELVEFAAAFREAHQLVRETDDRIVVEIGAGGWPFPIPLMKVSGGWQFDTAAGLEELLNRRVGRNELDVLRVLRACVLAQRDYASADRDGDEVREFAQRLASSPGKTDGLYWHWSVNGEISPLGPLVAYAQSEGYRGETRGRWRRPGRFTVTISSC
;
A
#
# COMPACT_ATOMS: atom_id res chain seq x y z
N MET A 1 18.60 -24.51 10.29
CA MET A 1 18.85 -23.90 8.96
C MET A 1 17.63 -23.22 8.34
N VAL A 2 16.38 -23.56 8.74
CA VAL A 2 15.14 -22.93 8.23
C VAL A 2 14.89 -21.52 8.79
N VAL A 3 15.31 -21.25 10.04
CA VAL A 3 15.14 -19.95 10.71
C VAL A 3 15.95 -18.83 10.06
N VAL A 4 17.10 -19.15 9.46
CA VAL A 4 17.98 -18.15 8.79
C VAL A 4 17.39 -17.67 7.46
N VAL A 5 16.57 -18.50 6.80
CA VAL A 5 15.93 -18.13 5.52
C VAL A 5 14.73 -17.21 5.74
N ALA A 6 14.02 -17.34 6.86
CA ALA A 6 12.89 -16.47 7.19
C ALA A 6 13.34 -15.04 7.54
N VAL A 7 14.45 -14.89 8.25
CA VAL A 7 15.00 -13.57 8.62
C VAL A 7 15.61 -12.86 7.40
N ALA A 8 16.30 -13.60 6.53
CA ALA A 8 16.84 -13.05 5.27
C ALA A 8 15.76 -12.61 4.26
N GLY A 9 14.55 -13.19 4.34
CA GLY A 9 13.41 -12.81 3.49
C GLY A 9 12.75 -11.49 3.88
N VAL A 10 12.80 -11.11 5.16
CA VAL A 10 12.21 -9.87 5.71
C VAL A 10 13.15 -8.67 5.47
N GLU A 11 14.46 -8.88 5.55
CA GLU A 11 15.47 -7.85 5.23
C GLU A 11 15.46 -7.46 3.73
N LEU A 12 14.92 -8.35 2.87
CA LEU A 12 14.70 -8.09 1.45
C LEU A 12 13.43 -7.24 1.18
N GLN A 13 12.47 -7.20 2.12
CA GLN A 13 11.18 -6.49 1.92
C GLN A 13 11.30 -4.97 2.03
N LEU A 14 12.16 -4.45 2.92
CA LEU A 14 12.48 -3.02 2.97
C LEU A 14 13.22 -2.56 1.71
N ARG A 15 13.95 -3.46 1.04
CA ARG A 15 14.65 -3.16 -0.20
C ARG A 15 13.74 -3.14 -1.43
N PHE A 16 12.65 -3.89 -1.47
CA PHE A 16 11.82 -4.01 -2.69
C PHE A 16 10.68 -2.96 -2.78
N LEU A 17 10.27 -2.38 -1.66
CA LEU A 17 9.32 -1.24 -1.59
C LEU A 17 9.76 0.01 -2.37
N MET A 18 11.04 0.00 -2.60
CA MET A 18 11.92 1.05 -3.00
C MET A 18 12.76 0.39 -4.10
N HIS A 19 12.25 -0.15 -5.23
CA HIS A 19 13.11 -0.62 -6.36
C HIS A 19 12.46 -0.63 -7.77
N SER A 20 11.22 -0.17 -7.94
CA SER A 20 10.60 -0.08 -9.28
C SER A 20 10.62 1.35 -9.81
N LYS A 21 11.50 1.64 -10.79
CA LYS A 21 11.45 2.88 -11.58
C LYS A 21 10.29 2.79 -12.58
N PRO A 22 9.44 3.82 -12.71
CA PRO A 22 8.27 3.76 -13.56
C PRO A 22 8.63 3.84 -15.05
N PHE A 23 7.94 3.04 -15.87
CA PHE A 23 7.93 3.11 -17.33
C PHE A 23 6.79 4.06 -17.75
N SER A 24 7.11 5.24 -18.28
CA SER A 24 6.10 6.21 -18.70
C SER A 24 5.50 5.85 -20.06
N VAL A 25 4.22 5.48 -20.11
CA VAL A 25 3.45 5.38 -21.36
C VAL A 25 2.58 6.62 -21.48
N ARG A 26 2.85 7.44 -22.51
CA ARG A 26 2.05 8.62 -22.84
C ARG A 26 0.83 8.18 -23.66
N LEU A 27 -0.38 8.38 -23.15
CA LEU A 27 -1.60 8.16 -23.92
C LEU A 27 -2.27 9.50 -24.25
N GLY A 28 -2.43 9.75 -25.55
CA GLY A 28 -2.95 10.99 -26.12
C GLY A 28 -4.44 11.21 -25.84
N SER A 29 -4.79 12.47 -25.60
CA SER A 29 -6.13 12.97 -25.28
C SER A 29 -7.08 12.85 -26.47
N LEU A 30 -8.33 12.46 -26.21
CA LEU A 30 -9.45 12.65 -27.15
C LEU A 30 -10.63 13.37 -26.45
N LEU A 31 -11.06 14.45 -27.09
CA LEU A 31 -12.16 15.36 -26.71
C LEU A 31 -13.54 14.70 -26.92
N ILE A 32 -14.45 14.76 -25.94
CA ILE A 32 -15.90 14.54 -26.17
C ILE A 32 -16.77 15.51 -25.33
N GLY A 33 -17.47 16.37 -26.08
CA GLY A 33 -18.86 16.88 -25.93
C GLY A 33 -19.50 17.09 -24.54
N ALA A 34 -19.80 18.36 -24.24
CA ALA A 34 -20.59 18.82 -23.09
C ALA A 34 -22.11 18.55 -23.23
N LEU A 35 -22.75 18.14 -22.12
CA LEU A 35 -24.20 18.13 -21.94
C LEU A 35 -24.55 18.81 -20.60
N LEU A 36 -25.29 19.92 -20.68
CA LEU A 36 -25.69 20.78 -19.55
C LEU A 36 -26.96 20.24 -18.84
N LEU A 37 -26.87 19.96 -17.53
CA LEU A 37 -28.01 19.79 -16.62
C LEU A 37 -27.99 20.90 -15.53
N PRO A 38 -29.15 21.39 -15.06
CA PRO A 38 -29.21 22.50 -14.10
C PRO A 38 -28.86 22.07 -12.67
N LEU A 39 -28.08 22.93 -12.01
CA LEU A 39 -27.54 22.78 -10.65
C LEU A 39 -28.64 22.88 -9.57
N LEU A 40 -28.86 21.80 -8.83
CA LEU A 40 -29.33 21.88 -7.44
C LEU A 40 -28.12 22.25 -6.58
N GLY A 41 -28.21 23.37 -5.86
CA GLY A 41 -27.17 23.87 -4.97
C GLY A 41 -26.92 22.94 -3.80
N VAL A 42 -26.04 21.97 -3.99
CA VAL A 42 -25.38 21.27 -2.90
C VAL A 42 -24.40 22.27 -2.29
N ALA A 43 -24.54 22.56 -0.99
CA ALA A 43 -23.55 23.32 -0.25
C ALA A 43 -22.21 22.58 -0.37
N ARG A 44 -21.38 23.04 -1.30
CA ARG A 44 -20.03 22.54 -1.53
C ARG A 44 -19.24 23.01 -0.32
N GLY A 45 -18.93 22.07 0.59
CA GLY A 45 -17.98 22.36 1.67
C GLY A 45 -16.74 23.00 1.04
N ALA A 46 -16.22 24.06 1.67
CA ALA A 46 -15.10 24.82 1.12
C ALA A 46 -13.99 23.86 0.68
N GLU A 47 -13.80 23.72 -0.63
CA GLU A 47 -12.69 22.94 -1.19
C GLU A 47 -11.41 23.68 -0.77
N VAL A 48 -10.53 22.99 -0.05
CA VAL A 48 -9.23 23.55 0.32
C VAL A 48 -8.34 23.40 -0.92
N PRO A 49 -8.04 24.48 -1.66
CA PRO A 49 -7.21 24.37 -2.84
C PRO A 49 -5.79 23.95 -2.43
N ALA A 50 -5.15 23.12 -3.26
CA ALA A 50 -3.75 22.77 -3.03
C ALA A 50 -2.88 24.04 -3.05
N LYS A 51 -1.96 24.15 -2.09
CA LYS A 51 -1.11 25.33 -1.92
C LYS A 51 -0.14 25.49 -3.10
N VAL A 52 -0.03 26.71 -3.61
CA VAL A 52 0.99 27.11 -4.59
C VAL A 52 2.18 27.73 -3.86
N PHE A 53 3.38 27.33 -4.25
CA PHE A 53 4.65 27.74 -3.66
C PHE A 53 5.47 28.55 -4.65
N ALA A 54 6.22 29.56 -4.17
CA ALA A 54 7.04 30.37 -5.06
C ALA A 54 8.21 29.57 -5.66
N THR A 55 8.78 28.64 -4.87
CA THR A 55 9.85 27.75 -5.33
C THR A 55 9.58 26.28 -4.96
N PRO A 56 10.19 25.31 -5.67
CA PRO A 56 10.10 23.89 -5.35
C PRO A 56 10.60 23.57 -3.93
N GLU A 57 11.66 24.26 -3.48
CA GLU A 57 12.27 24.05 -2.16
C GLU A 57 11.31 24.40 -1.03
N GLN A 58 10.47 25.44 -1.21
CA GLN A 58 9.43 25.77 -0.23
C GLN A 58 8.36 24.68 -0.13
N ALA A 59 7.99 24.07 -1.26
CA ALA A 59 7.02 22.97 -1.29
C ALA A 59 7.57 21.72 -0.59
N VAL A 60 8.84 21.37 -0.86
CA VAL A 60 9.56 20.25 -0.23
C VAL A 60 9.74 20.47 1.27
N ALA A 61 10.08 21.69 1.70
CA ALA A 61 10.20 22.02 3.13
C ALA A 61 8.85 21.85 3.85
N ALA A 62 7.75 22.31 3.24
CA ALA A 62 6.41 22.15 3.79
C ALA A 62 5.97 20.68 3.86
N LEU A 63 6.31 19.88 2.83
CA LEU A 63 6.06 18.43 2.83
C LEU A 63 6.82 17.73 3.98
N ASN A 64 8.09 18.07 4.17
CA ASN A 64 8.91 17.50 5.23
C ASN A 64 8.34 17.79 6.62
N GLU A 65 7.95 19.05 6.86
CA GLU A 65 7.36 19.48 8.13
C GLU A 65 6.03 18.77 8.41
N ALA A 66 5.16 18.72 7.40
CA ALA A 66 3.85 18.07 7.52
C ALA A 66 3.98 16.57 7.79
N ALA A 67 4.89 15.88 7.10
CA ALA A 67 5.14 14.46 7.29
C ALA A 67 5.84 14.14 8.61
N SER A 68 6.83 14.93 9.01
CA SER A 68 7.58 14.72 10.26
C SER A 68 6.73 14.93 11.51
N THR A 69 5.65 15.71 11.40
CA THR A 69 4.71 15.97 12.50
C THR A 69 3.38 15.22 12.36
N THR A 70 3.22 14.38 11.34
CA THR A 70 1.96 13.70 11.00
C THR A 70 0.78 14.69 10.93
N ASN A 71 1.03 15.92 10.50
CA ASN A 71 0.04 16.98 10.50
C ASN A 71 -0.92 16.84 9.31
N ARG A 72 -2.03 16.14 9.52
CA ARG A 72 -3.04 15.87 8.49
C ARG A 72 -3.63 17.14 7.89
N ALA A 73 -3.79 18.21 8.67
CA ALA A 73 -4.29 19.48 8.15
C ALA A 73 -3.28 20.13 7.20
N ALA A 74 -1.99 20.08 7.52
CA ALA A 74 -0.93 20.57 6.63
C ALA A 74 -0.83 19.72 5.35
N LEU A 75 -0.95 18.39 5.45
CA LEU A 75 -1.01 17.51 4.27
C LEU A 75 -2.22 17.81 3.38
N ALA A 76 -3.38 18.13 3.97
CA ALA A 76 -4.56 18.54 3.22
C ALA A 76 -4.36 19.86 2.47
N LEU A 77 -3.63 20.82 3.05
CA LEU A 77 -3.27 22.06 2.37
C LEU A 77 -2.27 21.83 1.23
N LEU A 78 -1.38 20.84 1.36
CA LEU A 78 -0.38 20.50 0.33
C LEU A 78 -1.03 19.84 -0.90
N PHE A 79 -1.90 18.86 -0.66
CA PHE A 79 -2.45 18.02 -1.73
C PHE A 79 -3.88 18.40 -2.14
N GLY A 80 -4.49 19.37 -1.45
CA GLY A 80 -5.81 19.87 -1.77
C GLY A 80 -6.95 18.88 -1.47
N PRO A 81 -8.11 19.00 -2.13
CA PRO A 81 -9.33 18.31 -1.74
C PRO A 81 -9.25 16.79 -1.95
N GLU A 82 -8.36 16.32 -2.83
CA GLU A 82 -8.18 14.90 -3.14
C GLU A 82 -7.30 14.14 -2.14
N VAL A 83 -6.74 14.82 -1.14
CA VAL A 83 -5.85 14.21 -0.12
C VAL A 83 -6.46 12.97 0.55
N GLY A 84 -7.79 12.96 0.73
CA GLY A 84 -8.50 11.83 1.33
C GLY A 84 -8.38 10.54 0.51
N ALA A 85 -8.27 10.64 -0.81
CA ALA A 85 -8.09 9.50 -1.70
C ALA A 85 -6.67 8.92 -1.65
N LEU A 86 -5.69 9.70 -1.19
CA LEU A 86 -4.30 9.24 -1.00
C LEU A 86 -4.15 8.33 0.22
N VAL A 87 -5.09 8.40 1.17
CA VAL A 87 -5.02 7.66 2.43
C VAL A 87 -5.07 6.15 2.18
N ASN A 88 -4.16 5.41 2.83
CA ASN A 88 -4.20 3.95 2.79
C ASN A 88 -5.43 3.44 3.58
N PRO A 89 -6.32 2.64 2.97
CA PRO A 89 -7.46 2.06 3.68
C PRO A 89 -7.05 1.03 4.74
N ASP A 90 -5.84 0.47 4.66
CA ASP A 90 -5.22 -0.28 5.75
C ASP A 90 -4.48 0.70 6.66
N GLU A 91 -5.04 0.93 7.85
CA GLU A 91 -4.49 1.91 8.80
C GLU A 91 -3.14 1.48 9.38
N VAL A 92 -2.89 0.17 9.54
CA VAL A 92 -1.62 -0.37 10.04
C VAL A 92 -0.54 -0.11 9.01
N GLN A 93 -0.80 -0.50 7.76
CA GLN A 93 0.12 -0.27 6.66
C GLN A 93 0.33 1.24 6.42
N GLY A 94 -0.74 2.04 6.39
CA GLY A 94 -0.65 3.48 6.13
C GLY A 94 0.15 4.24 7.20
N ALA A 95 0.04 3.84 8.46
CA ALA A 95 0.86 4.41 9.53
C ALA A 95 2.34 4.07 9.37
N ALA A 96 2.65 2.80 9.05
CA ALA A 96 4.03 2.36 8.80
C ALA A 96 4.64 3.09 7.58
N GLU A 97 3.91 3.18 6.47
CA GLU A 97 4.32 3.89 5.25
C GLU A 97 4.66 5.37 5.52
N LEU A 98 3.89 6.06 6.37
CA LEU A 98 4.17 7.45 6.71
C LEU A 98 5.44 7.59 7.57
N VAL A 99 5.67 6.67 8.51
CA VAL A 99 6.89 6.65 9.33
C VAL A 99 8.12 6.38 8.45
N GLU A 100 8.04 5.39 7.56
CA GLU A 100 9.09 5.06 6.60
C GLU A 100 9.37 6.24 5.67
N PHE A 101 8.34 6.87 5.11
CA PHE A 101 8.47 8.07 4.29
C PHE A 101 9.21 9.18 5.04
N ALA A 102 8.78 9.52 6.26
CA ALA A 102 9.38 10.59 7.04
C ALA A 102 10.85 10.27 7.41
N ALA A 103 11.16 8.99 7.66
CA ALA A 103 12.53 8.54 7.90
C ALA A 103 13.41 8.66 6.64
N ALA A 104 12.94 8.15 5.49
CA ALA A 104 13.66 8.23 4.22
C ALA A 104 13.90 9.67 3.79
N PHE A 105 12.88 10.54 3.95
CA PHE A 105 13.00 11.96 3.62
C PHE A 105 14.07 12.67 4.46
N ARG A 106 14.16 12.35 5.77
CA ARG A 106 15.19 12.89 6.66
C ARG A 106 16.57 12.33 6.37
N GLU A 107 16.66 11.07 5.97
CA GLU A 107 17.93 10.44 5.59
C GLU A 107 18.56 11.17 4.40
N ALA A 108 17.79 11.33 3.32
CA ALA A 108 18.18 12.12 2.17
C ALA A 108 16.94 12.57 1.39
N HIS A 109 17.00 13.75 0.79
CA HIS A 109 16.05 14.12 -0.25
C HIS A 109 16.71 15.07 -1.26
N GLN A 110 16.30 14.98 -2.51
CA GLN A 110 16.76 15.88 -3.56
C GLN A 110 15.65 16.18 -4.56
N LEU A 111 15.76 17.34 -5.19
CA LEU A 111 14.89 17.76 -6.28
C LEU A 111 15.49 17.34 -7.60
N VAL A 112 14.79 16.47 -8.34
CA VAL A 112 15.18 16.02 -9.67
C VAL A 112 14.27 16.67 -10.69
N ARG A 113 14.84 17.52 -11.54
CA ARG A 113 14.11 18.16 -12.63
C ARG A 113 14.00 17.18 -13.80
N GLU A 114 12.78 16.77 -14.12
CA GLU A 114 12.50 15.91 -15.28
C GLU A 114 12.24 16.75 -16.54
N THR A 115 11.55 17.88 -16.39
CA THR A 115 11.28 18.88 -17.44
C THR A 115 11.27 20.29 -16.84
N ASP A 116 11.14 21.33 -17.67
CA ASP A 116 11.07 22.73 -17.19
C ASP A 116 9.87 23.02 -16.29
N ASP A 117 8.82 22.20 -16.40
CA ASP A 117 7.55 22.31 -15.70
C ASP A 117 7.28 21.16 -14.72
N ARG A 118 8.19 20.17 -14.60
CA ARG A 118 8.02 18.99 -13.74
C ARG A 118 9.28 18.68 -12.94
N ILE A 119 9.10 18.56 -11.64
CA ILE A 119 10.14 18.17 -10.70
C ILE A 119 9.62 16.99 -9.85
N VAL A 120 10.46 15.98 -9.68
CA VAL A 120 10.21 14.85 -8.77
C VAL A 120 11.09 15.01 -7.55
N VAL A 121 10.53 14.77 -6.37
CA VAL A 121 11.31 14.68 -5.14
C VAL A 121 11.81 13.24 -5.02
N GLU A 122 13.11 13.04 -4.98
CA GLU A 122 13.70 11.74 -4.64
C GLU A 122 14.03 11.71 -3.15
N ILE A 123 13.75 10.59 -2.46
CA ILE A 123 13.93 10.44 -1.01
C ILE A 123 14.74 9.20 -0.63
N GLY A 124 15.36 9.23 0.54
CA GLY A 124 16.19 8.15 1.08
C GLY A 124 17.49 7.92 0.31
N ALA A 125 18.37 7.10 0.86
CA ALA A 125 19.68 6.79 0.26
C ALA A 125 19.57 6.16 -1.15
N GLY A 126 18.43 5.54 -1.47
CA GLY A 126 18.19 4.92 -2.77
C GLY A 126 17.61 5.85 -3.84
N GLY A 127 17.33 7.13 -3.53
CA GLY A 127 16.80 8.09 -4.50
C GLY A 127 15.39 7.74 -4.98
N TRP A 128 14.48 7.41 -4.06
CA TRP A 128 13.14 6.95 -4.40
C TRP A 128 12.25 8.08 -4.89
N PRO A 129 11.68 8.00 -6.10
CA PRO A 129 10.80 9.03 -6.60
C PRO A 129 9.50 9.06 -5.78
N PHE A 130 9.28 10.15 -5.08
CA PHE A 130 8.03 10.46 -4.41
C PHE A 130 6.91 10.53 -5.47
N PRO A 131 5.78 9.81 -5.28
CA PRO A 131 4.80 9.61 -6.33
C PRO A 131 4.05 10.88 -6.75
N ILE A 132 4.04 11.93 -5.92
CA ILE A 132 3.33 13.18 -6.20
C ILE A 132 4.35 14.23 -6.69
N PRO A 133 4.45 14.49 -8.00
CA PRO A 133 5.43 15.41 -8.54
C PRO A 133 5.03 16.87 -8.26
N LEU A 134 6.01 17.76 -8.32
CA LEU A 134 5.80 19.20 -8.38
C LEU A 134 5.65 19.62 -9.83
N MET A 135 4.54 20.27 -10.14
CA MET A 135 4.25 20.85 -11.44
C MET A 135 4.27 22.37 -11.37
N LYS A 136 4.79 23.00 -12.42
CA LYS A 136 4.78 24.44 -12.57
C LYS A 136 3.38 24.90 -12.99
N VAL A 137 2.83 25.85 -12.25
CA VAL A 137 1.50 26.43 -12.46
C VAL A 137 1.60 27.95 -12.55
N SER A 138 0.48 28.62 -12.88
CA SER A 138 0.47 30.09 -12.84
C SER A 138 0.75 30.56 -11.41
N GLY A 139 1.84 31.32 -11.22
CA GLY A 139 2.21 31.85 -9.90
C GLY A 139 3.14 30.97 -9.06
N GLY A 140 3.62 29.81 -9.56
CA GLY A 140 4.63 29.03 -8.86
C GLY A 140 4.61 27.54 -9.14
N TRP A 141 4.78 26.76 -8.07
CA TRP A 141 4.85 25.31 -8.07
C TRP A 141 3.78 24.71 -7.17
N GLN A 142 3.19 23.60 -7.57
CA GLN A 142 2.14 22.90 -6.84
C GLN A 142 2.34 21.40 -6.97
N PHE A 143 1.96 20.63 -5.95
CA PHE A 143 1.92 19.17 -6.07
C PHE A 143 0.77 18.75 -6.98
N ASP A 144 1.07 17.90 -7.97
CA ASP A 144 0.06 17.29 -8.84
C ASP A 144 -0.52 16.05 -8.15
N THR A 145 -1.53 16.29 -7.32
CA THR A 145 -2.21 15.24 -6.54
C THR A 145 -2.91 14.23 -7.43
N ALA A 146 -3.44 14.64 -8.58
CA ALA A 146 -4.14 13.73 -9.49
C ALA A 146 -3.17 12.70 -10.08
N ALA A 147 -2.02 13.16 -10.60
CA ALA A 147 -0.95 12.26 -11.05
C ALA A 147 -0.42 11.39 -9.89
N GLY A 148 -0.30 11.99 -8.70
CA GLY A 148 0.13 11.30 -7.48
C GLY A 148 -0.80 10.17 -7.06
N LEU A 149 -2.12 10.37 -7.17
CA LEU A 149 -3.12 9.37 -6.84
C LEU A 149 -3.03 8.17 -7.78
N GLU A 150 -2.92 8.41 -9.09
CA GLU A 150 -2.76 7.34 -10.09
C GLU A 150 -1.50 6.51 -9.81
N GLU A 151 -0.36 7.17 -9.59
CA GLU A 151 0.90 6.49 -9.30
C GLU A 151 0.85 5.71 -7.97
N LEU A 152 0.26 6.28 -6.90
CA LEU A 152 0.09 5.56 -5.63
C LEU A 152 -0.81 4.33 -5.77
N LEU A 153 -1.89 4.43 -6.54
CA LEU A 153 -2.76 3.30 -6.83
C LEU A 153 -2.00 2.21 -7.60
N ASN A 154 -1.24 2.58 -8.63
CA ASN A 154 -0.42 1.66 -9.41
C ASN A 154 0.60 0.93 -8.52
N ARG A 155 1.32 1.66 -7.66
CA ARG A 155 2.27 1.08 -6.71
C ARG A 155 1.61 0.14 -5.70
N ARG A 156 0.42 0.50 -5.20
CA ARG A 156 -0.33 -0.34 -4.24
C ARG A 156 -0.84 -1.61 -4.92
N VAL A 157 -1.39 -1.52 -6.13
CA VAL A 157 -1.82 -2.69 -6.90
C VAL A 157 -0.64 -3.60 -7.18
N GLY A 158 0.46 -3.07 -7.72
CA GLY A 158 1.65 -3.87 -8.01
C GLY A 158 2.24 -4.55 -6.78
N ARG A 159 2.28 -3.86 -5.63
CA ARG A 159 2.70 -4.47 -4.36
C ARG A 159 1.73 -5.57 -3.94
N ASN A 160 0.44 -5.30 -3.93
CA ASN A 160 -0.57 -6.27 -3.52
C ASN A 160 -0.55 -7.53 -4.39
N GLU A 161 -0.32 -7.40 -5.70
CA GLU A 161 -0.17 -8.55 -6.60
C GLU A 161 1.05 -9.41 -6.23
N LEU A 162 2.20 -8.78 -5.97
CA LEU A 162 3.39 -9.49 -5.50
C LEU A 162 3.18 -10.12 -4.11
N ASP A 163 2.44 -9.45 -3.23
CA ASP A 163 2.13 -9.94 -1.89
C ASP A 163 1.22 -11.17 -1.97
N VAL A 164 0.21 -11.14 -2.85
CA VAL A 164 -0.66 -12.29 -3.13
C VAL A 164 0.16 -13.48 -3.62
N LEU A 165 1.10 -13.28 -4.55
CA LEU A 165 1.98 -14.36 -5.01
C LEU A 165 2.80 -14.97 -3.87
N ARG A 166 3.33 -14.14 -2.96
CA ARG A 166 4.06 -14.61 -1.78
C ARG A 166 3.15 -15.41 -0.83
N VAL A 167 1.94 -14.93 -0.57
CA VAL A 167 0.95 -15.62 0.26
C VAL A 167 0.56 -16.96 -0.36
N LEU A 168 0.29 -17.02 -1.66
CA LEU A 168 -0.05 -18.28 -2.34
C LEU A 168 1.09 -19.30 -2.25
N ARG A 169 2.34 -18.86 -2.42
CA ARG A 169 3.51 -19.73 -2.23
C ARG A 169 3.62 -20.23 -0.79
N ALA A 170 3.40 -19.35 0.18
CA ALA A 170 3.39 -19.72 1.60
C ALA A 170 2.27 -20.73 1.92
N CYS A 171 1.08 -20.57 1.35
CA CYS A 171 -0.02 -21.53 1.50
C CYS A 171 0.37 -22.92 0.98
N VAL A 172 1.02 -23.01 -0.20
CA VAL A 172 1.50 -24.29 -0.74
C VAL A 172 2.54 -24.93 0.19
N LEU A 173 3.48 -24.14 0.72
CA LEU A 173 4.48 -24.65 1.66
C LEU A 173 3.83 -25.13 2.97
N ALA A 174 2.90 -24.35 3.53
CA ALA A 174 2.18 -24.71 4.73
C ALA A 174 1.33 -25.98 4.55
N GLN A 175 0.70 -26.15 3.39
CA GLN A 175 -0.05 -27.36 3.06
C GLN A 175 0.85 -28.59 2.96
N ARG A 176 2.04 -28.47 2.34
CA ARG A 176 3.01 -29.57 2.27
C ARG A 176 3.58 -29.93 3.64
N ASP A 177 3.77 -28.95 4.51
CA ASP A 177 4.22 -29.17 5.89
C ASP A 177 3.13 -29.85 6.72
N TYR A 178 1.88 -29.40 6.60
CA TYR A 178 0.73 -30.06 7.24
C TYR A 178 0.63 -31.53 6.83
N ALA A 179 0.64 -31.81 5.52
CA ALA A 179 0.53 -33.14 4.92
C ALA A 179 1.80 -34.00 5.06
N SER A 180 2.84 -33.53 5.75
CA SER A 180 4.05 -34.32 6.01
C SER A 180 3.87 -35.37 7.11
N ALA A 181 2.83 -35.19 7.94
CA ALA A 181 2.43 -36.09 9.02
C ALA A 181 0.97 -36.52 8.84
N ASP A 182 0.63 -37.70 9.35
CA ASP A 182 -0.75 -38.10 9.60
C ASP A 182 -1.25 -37.30 10.81
N ARG A 183 -2.39 -36.63 10.66
CA ARG A 183 -2.91 -35.64 11.61
C ARG A 183 -4.14 -36.12 12.37
N ASP A 184 -4.80 -37.18 11.92
CA ASP A 184 -6.00 -37.74 12.57
C ASP A 184 -5.87 -39.24 12.87
N GLY A 185 -4.74 -39.87 12.50
CA GLY A 185 -4.38 -41.22 12.88
C GLY A 185 -5.05 -42.30 12.03
N ASP A 186 -5.48 -41.96 10.81
CA ASP A 186 -6.13 -42.88 9.88
C ASP A 186 -5.15 -43.57 8.90
N GLU A 187 -3.84 -43.36 9.11
CA GLU A 187 -2.73 -43.82 8.26
C GLU A 187 -2.66 -43.16 6.87
N VAL A 188 -3.45 -42.12 6.63
CA VAL A 188 -3.48 -41.32 5.40
C VAL A 188 -2.93 -39.92 5.67
N ARG A 189 -2.13 -39.41 4.73
CA ARG A 189 -1.64 -38.03 4.78
C ARG A 189 -2.52 -37.15 3.93
N GLU A 190 -3.09 -36.12 4.55
CA GLU A 190 -4.05 -35.24 3.91
C GLU A 190 -3.62 -33.77 3.94
N PHE A 191 -4.19 -32.99 3.02
CA PHE A 191 -4.09 -31.54 3.06
C PHE A 191 -5.11 -30.96 4.03
N ALA A 192 -4.73 -29.88 4.71
CA ALA A 192 -5.61 -29.18 5.61
C ALA A 192 -6.80 -28.58 4.87
N GLN A 193 -8.00 -28.85 5.37
CA GLN A 193 -9.25 -28.30 4.82
C GLN A 193 -9.58 -26.90 5.36
N ARG A 194 -8.78 -26.40 6.31
CA ARG A 194 -9.02 -25.13 7.01
C ARG A 194 -7.74 -24.30 7.10
N LEU A 195 -7.87 -22.98 7.06
CA LEU A 195 -6.76 -22.08 7.39
C LEU A 195 -6.52 -22.03 8.90
N ALA A 196 -7.59 -21.83 9.68
CA ALA A 196 -7.54 -21.88 11.14
C ALA A 196 -8.19 -23.17 11.64
N SER A 197 -7.49 -23.85 12.55
CA SER A 197 -8.00 -25.06 13.20
C SER A 197 -9.21 -24.76 14.06
N SER A 198 -10.08 -25.74 14.20
CA SER A 198 -11.15 -25.76 15.18
C SER A 198 -10.58 -25.59 16.60
N PRO A 199 -11.33 -25.01 17.56
CA PRO A 199 -10.84 -24.80 18.92
C PRO A 199 -10.30 -26.10 19.55
N GLY A 200 -9.06 -26.06 20.04
CA GLY A 200 -8.39 -27.20 20.68
C GLY A 200 -7.96 -28.32 19.72
N LYS A 201 -8.05 -28.12 18.40
CA LYS A 201 -7.63 -29.09 17.39
C LYS A 201 -6.49 -28.55 16.52
N THR A 202 -5.95 -29.44 15.69
CA THR A 202 -4.91 -29.18 14.70
C THR A 202 -5.37 -29.60 13.29
N ASP A 203 -6.64 -29.32 12.96
CA ASP A 203 -7.32 -29.68 11.70
C ASP A 203 -7.28 -28.55 10.63
N GLY A 204 -6.36 -27.60 10.80
CA GLY A 204 -6.14 -26.48 9.89
C GLY A 204 -4.69 -26.03 9.86
N LEU A 205 -4.32 -25.13 8.96
CA LEU A 205 -2.93 -24.69 8.78
C LEU A 205 -2.37 -23.84 9.94
N TYR A 206 -3.25 -23.31 10.80
CA TYR A 206 -2.89 -22.56 12.00
C TYR A 206 -3.56 -23.15 13.24
N TRP A 207 -2.78 -23.28 14.31
CA TRP A 207 -3.22 -23.50 15.68
C TRP A 207 -2.22 -22.82 16.63
N HIS A 208 -2.68 -22.48 17.84
CA HIS A 208 -1.81 -21.91 18.87
C HIS A 208 -0.92 -23.00 19.45
N TRP A 209 0.35 -22.68 19.75
CA TRP A 209 1.33 -23.66 20.24
C TRP A 209 0.89 -24.36 21.53
N SER A 210 0.04 -23.72 22.34
CA SER A 210 -0.49 -24.30 23.58
C SER A 210 -1.43 -25.49 23.38
N VAL A 211 -1.88 -25.77 22.14
CA VAL A 211 -2.78 -26.89 21.84
C VAL A 211 -2.07 -28.24 22.01
N ASN A 212 -0.86 -28.37 21.47
CA ASN A 212 -0.11 -29.63 21.48
C ASN A 212 1.41 -29.44 21.64
N GLY A 213 1.90 -28.22 21.85
CA GLY A 213 3.32 -27.89 21.92
C GLY A 213 4.00 -27.73 20.55
N GLU A 214 3.32 -28.03 19.45
CA GLU A 214 3.87 -27.91 18.10
C GLU A 214 3.59 -26.54 17.49
N ILE A 215 4.52 -26.07 16.67
CA ILE A 215 4.33 -24.87 15.86
C ILE A 215 3.51 -25.26 14.62
N SER A 216 2.37 -24.60 14.43
CA SER A 216 1.56 -24.77 13.22
C SER A 216 2.25 -24.26 11.95
N PRO A 217 1.96 -24.82 10.77
CA PRO A 217 2.57 -24.40 9.50
C PRO A 217 2.48 -22.90 9.20
N LEU A 218 1.34 -22.26 9.52
CA LEU A 218 1.16 -20.80 9.39
C LEU A 218 1.49 -20.01 10.67
N GLY A 219 1.88 -20.68 11.76
CA GLY A 219 2.22 -20.06 13.04
C GLY A 219 3.21 -18.89 12.92
N PRO A 220 4.36 -19.07 12.22
CA PRO A 220 5.32 -17.98 12.03
C PRO A 220 4.76 -16.77 11.29
N LEU A 221 3.88 -16.98 10.30
CA LEU A 221 3.26 -15.88 9.53
C LEU A 221 2.22 -15.13 10.36
N VAL A 222 1.46 -15.83 11.19
CA VAL A 222 0.52 -15.19 12.13
C VAL A 222 1.30 -14.38 13.18
N ALA A 223 2.41 -14.90 13.70
CA ALA A 223 3.26 -14.16 14.63
C ALA A 223 3.85 -12.90 13.98
N TYR A 224 4.30 -12.98 12.73
CA TYR A 224 4.78 -11.81 11.98
C TYR A 224 3.67 -10.77 11.77
N ALA A 225 2.47 -11.18 11.33
CA ALA A 225 1.34 -10.27 11.17
C ALA A 225 0.99 -9.55 12.48
N GLN A 226 1.03 -10.28 13.61
CA GLN A 226 0.80 -9.69 14.92
C GLN A 226 1.89 -8.69 15.34
N SER A 227 3.17 -8.94 15.01
CA SER A 227 4.25 -7.99 15.29
C SER A 227 4.13 -6.71 14.48
N GLU A 228 3.60 -6.79 13.26
CA GLU A 228 3.29 -5.63 12.41
C GLU A 228 2.09 -4.82 12.93
N GLY A 229 1.33 -5.35 13.90
CA GLY A 229 0.16 -4.70 14.49
C GLY A 229 -1.19 -5.24 14.03
N TYR A 230 -1.21 -6.26 13.16
CA TYR A 230 -2.44 -6.94 12.78
C TYR A 230 -2.89 -7.88 13.88
N ARG A 231 -3.87 -7.42 14.66
CA ARG A 231 -4.52 -8.24 15.68
C ARG A 231 -5.79 -8.85 15.12
N GLY A 232 -6.05 -10.11 15.48
CA GLY A 232 -7.25 -10.82 15.07
C GLY A 232 -8.50 -10.24 15.69
N GLU A 233 -9.01 -9.14 15.15
CA GLU A 233 -10.39 -8.72 15.38
C GLU A 233 -11.29 -9.48 14.41
N THR A 234 -12.27 -10.21 14.95
CA THR A 234 -13.42 -10.69 14.17
C THR A 234 -14.27 -9.51 13.71
N ARG A 235 -13.82 -8.77 12.70
CA ARG A 235 -14.69 -7.93 11.88
C ARG A 235 -15.09 -8.71 10.63
N GLY A 236 -16.03 -9.63 10.84
CA GLY A 236 -16.86 -10.16 9.77
C GLY A 236 -17.71 -9.03 9.17
N ARG A 237 -17.19 -8.35 8.16
CA ARG A 237 -18.00 -7.75 7.09
C ARG A 237 -17.12 -7.53 5.87
N TRP A 238 -17.10 -8.51 4.96
CA TRP A 238 -16.74 -8.25 3.58
C TRP A 238 -17.79 -7.28 3.01
N ARG A 239 -17.53 -5.97 3.08
CA ARG A 239 -18.30 -5.00 2.31
C ARG A 239 -17.87 -5.21 0.86
N ARG A 240 -18.78 -5.75 0.03
CA ARG A 240 -18.60 -5.74 -1.43
C ARG A 240 -18.21 -4.30 -1.84
N PRO A 241 -17.03 -4.04 -2.41
CA PRO A 241 -16.87 -2.83 -3.20
C PRO A 241 -17.94 -2.86 -4.28
N GLY A 242 -18.53 -1.70 -4.58
CA GLY A 242 -19.58 -1.57 -5.59
C GLY A 242 -19.23 -2.36 -6.85
N ARG A 243 -20.25 -3.00 -7.43
CA ARG A 243 -20.16 -3.77 -8.67
C ARG A 243 -19.48 -2.92 -9.76
N PHE A 244 -18.18 -3.11 -9.98
CA PHE A 244 -17.54 -2.67 -11.21
C PHE A 244 -18.03 -3.60 -12.31
N THR A 245 -19.06 -3.16 -13.03
CA THR A 245 -19.48 -3.83 -14.25
C THR A 245 -18.46 -3.47 -15.33
N VAL A 246 -17.51 -4.36 -15.58
CA VAL A 246 -16.68 -4.29 -16.79
C VAL A 246 -17.56 -4.77 -17.94
N THR A 247 -18.11 -3.83 -18.71
CA THR A 247 -18.74 -4.16 -19.99
C THR A 247 -17.62 -4.42 -21.00
N ILE A 248 -17.29 -5.69 -21.23
CA ILE A 248 -16.46 -6.07 -22.37
C ILE A 248 -17.34 -5.87 -23.61
N SER A 249 -17.16 -4.75 -24.30
CA SER A 249 -17.66 -4.62 -25.66
C SER A 249 -16.71 -5.41 -26.56
N SER A 250 -17.15 -6.55 -27.05
CA SER A 250 -16.50 -7.27 -28.14
C SER A 250 -16.34 -6.34 -29.35
N CYS A 251 -15.11 -6.14 -29.80
CA CYS A 251 -14.81 -5.74 -31.17
C CYS A 251 -14.91 -6.96 -32.09
#